data_AF-A0A837L7K1-F1
#
_entry.id   AF-A0A837L7K1-F1
#
_cell.length_a   1.000
_cell.length_b   1.000
_cell.length_c   1.000
_cell.angle_alpha   90.00
_cell.angle_beta   90.00
_cell.angle_gamma   90.00
#
_symmetry.space_group_name_H-M   'P 1'
#
loop_
_entity.id
_entity.type
_entity.pdbx_description
1 polymer ?
#
loop_
_entity_poly.entity_id
_entity_poly.type
_entity_poly.pdbx_seq_one_letter_code
_entity_poly.pdbx_strand_id
1 'polypeptide(L)'
;MKLLGKRKSKSGEVSNVVARVLNDTNAGLERFNEGMHWFNEKNRIINEKTKPLNEQIHAIRMKMIESEVKLKYENDPEKRKTLNTLIESMEKDIRIIESQKDEIKMAIEINIARKRINE
;
A
#
# COMPACT_ATOMS: atom_id res chain seq x y z
N MET A 1 -32.04 53.18 -42.09
CA MET A 1 -31.41 52.66 -40.86
C MET A 1 -30.87 51.26 -41.11
N LYS A 2 -29.55 51.08 -41.15
CA LYS A 2 -28.93 49.74 -41.23
C LYS A 2 -28.63 49.25 -39.82
N LEU A 3 -29.39 48.27 -39.34
CA LEU A 3 -29.13 47.56 -38.10
C LEU A 3 -27.90 46.67 -38.30
N LEU A 4 -26.73 47.16 -37.89
CA LEU A 4 -25.52 46.36 -37.72
C LEU A 4 -25.70 45.45 -36.50
N GLY A 5 -26.42 44.35 -36.70
CA GLY A 5 -26.44 43.25 -35.75
C GLY A 5 -25.05 42.63 -35.67
N LYS A 6 -24.30 42.94 -34.60
CA LYS A 6 -23.07 42.21 -34.24
C LYS A 6 -23.43 40.72 -34.10
N ARG A 7 -23.18 39.93 -35.15
CA ARG A 7 -23.10 38.47 -35.02
C ARG A 7 -21.91 38.19 -34.11
N LYS A 8 -22.14 37.95 -32.81
CA LYS A 8 -21.14 37.30 -31.96
C LYS A 8 -20.82 35.96 -32.64
N SER A 9 -19.57 35.77 -33.07
CA SER A 9 -19.21 34.57 -33.81
C SER A 9 -19.30 33.37 -32.86
N LYS A 10 -20.13 32.38 -33.22
CA LYS A 10 -20.22 31.10 -32.48
C LYS A 10 -18.86 30.41 -32.34
N SER A 11 -17.90 30.73 -33.22
CA SER A 11 -16.52 30.27 -33.18
C SER A 11 -15.77 30.70 -31.91
N GLY A 12 -16.01 31.89 -31.36
CA GLY A 12 -15.35 32.34 -30.12
C GLY A 12 -15.89 31.65 -28.89
N GLU A 13 -17.20 31.36 -28.86
CA GLU A 13 -17.85 30.63 -27.76
C GLU A 13 -17.40 29.17 -27.71
N VAL A 14 -17.35 28.49 -28.87
CA VAL A 14 -16.81 27.12 -28.97
C VAL A 14 -15.34 27.07 -28.54
N SER A 15 -14.52 28.04 -28.97
CA SER A 15 -13.12 28.13 -28.56
C SER A 15 -12.95 28.28 -27.04
N ASN A 16 -13.79 29.07 -26.39
CA ASN A 16 -13.75 29.26 -24.93
C ASN A 16 -14.20 28.01 -24.16
N VAL A 17 -15.22 27.30 -24.68
CA VAL A 17 -15.66 26.03 -24.09
C VAL A 17 -14.56 24.99 -24.20
N VAL A 18 -13.92 24.86 -25.36
CA VAL A 18 -12.79 23.93 -25.57
C VAL A 18 -11.63 24.27 -24.63
N ALA A 19 -11.26 25.55 -24.51
CA ALA A 19 -10.21 25.99 -23.60
C ALA A 19 -10.52 25.64 -22.13
N ARG A 20 -11.77 25.84 -21.68
CA ARG A 20 -12.20 25.45 -20.33
C ARG A 20 -12.07 23.94 -20.11
N VAL A 21 -12.58 23.13 -21.05
CA VAL A 21 -12.51 21.66 -20.94
C VAL A 21 -11.07 21.17 -20.87
N LEU A 22 -10.18 21.73 -21.69
CA LEU A 22 -8.76 21.37 -21.66
C LEU A 22 -8.10 21.77 -20.34
N ASN A 23 -8.41 22.96 -19.81
CA ASN A 23 -7.88 23.40 -18.52
C ASN A 23 -8.38 22.52 -17.37
N ASP A 24 -9.67 22.19 -17.35
CA ASP A 24 -10.26 21.31 -16.33
C ASP A 24 -9.67 19.89 -16.42
N THR A 25 -9.41 19.41 -17.64
CA THR A 25 -8.75 18.12 -17.88
C THR A 25 -7.31 18.14 -17.36
N ASN A 26 -6.54 19.20 -17.66
CA ASN A 26 -5.18 19.34 -17.13
C ASN A 26 -5.16 19.37 -15.60
N ALA A 27 -6.04 20.14 -14.97
CA ALA A 27 -6.15 20.18 -13.51
C ALA A 27 -6.53 18.80 -12.92
N GLY A 28 -7.37 18.04 -13.62
CA GLY A 28 -7.70 16.65 -13.26
C GLY A 28 -6.48 15.72 -13.36
N LEU A 29 -5.70 15.82 -14.45
CA LEU A 29 -4.49 15.04 -14.65
C LEU A 29 -3.40 15.38 -13.63
N GLU A 30 -3.24 16.65 -13.29
CA GLU A 30 -2.30 17.08 -12.24
C GLU A 30 -2.64 16.46 -10.88
N ARG A 31 -3.92 16.52 -10.48
CA ARG A 31 -4.39 15.88 -9.22
C ARG A 31 -4.21 14.36 -9.24
N PHE A 32 -4.44 13.72 -10.39
CA PHE A 32 -4.24 12.30 -10.54
C PHE A 32 -2.75 11.93 -10.41
N ASN A 33 -1.87 12.66 -11.08
CA ASN A 33 -0.42 12.44 -11.01
C ASN A 33 0.10 12.62 -9.58
N GLU A 34 -0.36 13.63 -8.86
CA GLU A 34 -0.02 13.85 -7.47
C GLU A 34 -0.51 12.69 -6.57
N GLY A 35 -1.76 12.24 -6.79
CA GLY A 35 -2.31 11.06 -6.11
C GLY A 35 -1.47 9.80 -6.34
N MET A 36 -1.02 9.58 -7.57
CA MET A 36 -0.14 8.46 -7.93
C MET A 36 1.24 8.58 -7.30
N HIS A 37 1.81 9.78 -7.24
CA HIS A 37 3.08 10.05 -6.57
C HIS A 37 3.01 9.62 -5.09
N TRP A 38 1.99 10.08 -4.36
CA TRP A 38 1.80 9.73 -2.96
C TRP A 38 1.52 8.24 -2.73
N PHE A 39 0.75 7.62 -3.62
CA PHE A 39 0.50 6.18 -3.57
C PHE A 39 1.80 5.37 -3.73
N ASN A 40 2.63 5.74 -4.71
CA ASN A 40 3.90 5.07 -4.97
C ASN A 40 4.88 5.27 -3.81
N GLU A 41 4.98 6.49 -3.27
CA GLU A 41 5.87 6.78 -2.15
C GLU A 41 5.44 6.02 -0.88
N LYS A 42 4.13 5.97 -0.60
CA LYS A 42 3.59 5.14 0.49
C LYS A 42 4.04 3.69 0.36
N ASN A 43 3.84 3.08 -0.81
CA ASN A 43 4.15 1.68 -1.02
C ASN A 43 5.66 1.41 -0.97
N ARG A 44 6.49 2.33 -1.47
CA ARG A 44 7.95 2.25 -1.38
C ARG A 44 8.40 2.16 0.08
N ILE A 45 7.94 3.09 0.94
CA ILE A 45 8.32 3.13 2.35
C ILE A 45 7.81 1.89 3.09
N ILE A 46 6.56 1.47 2.86
CA ILE A 46 6.00 0.26 3.47
C ILE A 46 6.85 -0.97 3.11
N ASN A 47 7.21 -1.13 1.83
CA ASN A 47 8.01 -2.26 1.37
C ASN A 47 9.40 -2.26 2.02
N GLU A 48 10.07 -1.10 2.06
CA GLU A 48 11.38 -0.96 2.71
C GLU A 48 11.32 -1.32 4.20
N LYS A 49 10.32 -0.82 4.93
CA LYS A 49 10.20 -1.09 6.37
C LYS A 49 9.74 -2.50 6.71
N THR A 50 8.92 -3.12 5.87
CA THR A 50 8.40 -4.47 6.13
C THR A 50 9.29 -5.59 5.59
N LYS A 51 10.26 -5.29 4.72
CA LYS A 51 11.24 -6.26 4.20
C LYS A 51 11.94 -7.09 5.28
N PRO A 52 12.59 -6.52 6.30
CA PRO A 52 13.26 -7.32 7.33
C PRO A 52 12.28 -8.21 8.12
N LEU A 53 11.04 -7.75 8.33
CA LEU A 53 10.00 -8.53 9.01
C LEU A 53 9.53 -9.71 8.15
N ASN A 54 9.45 -9.53 6.82
CA ASN A 54 9.16 -10.63 5.90
C ASN A 54 10.28 -11.69 5.90
N GLU A 55 11.54 -11.25 5.95
CA GLU A 55 12.70 -12.15 6.05
C GLU A 55 12.69 -12.93 7.36
N GLN A 56 12.33 -12.28 8.48
CA GLN A 56 12.18 -12.95 9.78
C GLN A 56 11.05 -14.00 9.76
N ILE A 57 9.87 -13.66 9.24
CA ILE A 57 8.76 -14.62 9.07
C ILE A 57 9.21 -15.81 8.22
N HIS A 58 9.91 -15.55 7.12
CA HIS A 58 10.41 -16.61 6.26
C HIS A 58 11.39 -17.54 7.00
N ALA A 59 12.34 -16.98 7.75
CA ALA A 59 13.28 -17.76 8.55
C ALA A 59 12.59 -18.63 9.61
N ILE A 60 11.55 -18.11 10.28
CA ILE A 60 10.75 -18.88 11.25
C ILE A 60 10.01 -20.01 10.53
N ARG A 61 9.35 -19.73 9.40
CA ARG A 61 8.65 -20.76 8.61
C ARG A 61 9.58 -21.90 8.18
N MET A 62 10.83 -21.61 7.83
CA MET A 62 11.80 -22.65 7.47
C MET A 62 12.13 -23.57 8.65
N LYS A 63 12.33 -23.00 9.85
CA LYS A 63 12.53 -23.79 11.08
C LYS A 63 11.29 -24.59 11.49
N MET A 64 10.11 -24.02 11.23
CA MET A 64 8.83 -24.66 11.53
C MET A 64 8.63 -25.91 10.68
N ILE A 65 8.91 -25.84 9.37
CA ILE A 65 8.85 -27.01 8.47
C ILE A 65 9.79 -28.12 8.95
N GLU A 66 11.01 -27.80 9.36
CA GLU A 66 11.94 -28.80 9.92
C GLU A 66 11.33 -29.49 11.16
N SER A 67 10.72 -28.70 12.05
CA SER A 67 10.10 -29.21 13.28
C SER A 67 8.85 -30.05 13.00
N GLU A 68 8.02 -29.65 12.04
CA GLU A 68 6.85 -30.40 11.58
C GLU A 68 7.24 -31.75 10.95
N VAL A 69 8.32 -31.78 10.17
CA VAL A 69 8.85 -33.03 9.60
C VAL A 69 9.32 -33.95 10.72
N LYS A 70 10.09 -33.45 11.70
CA LYS A 70 10.52 -34.24 12.86
C LYS A 70 9.33 -34.81 13.63
N LEU A 71 8.30 -33.99 13.87
CA LEU A 71 7.09 -34.39 14.58
C LEU A 71 6.36 -35.55 13.91
N LYS A 72 6.32 -35.59 12.58
CA LYS A 72 5.65 -36.68 11.82
C LYS A 72 6.27 -38.05 12.06
N TYR A 73 7.58 -38.10 12.32
CA TYR A 73 8.33 -39.34 12.49
C TYR A 73 8.70 -39.65 13.96
N GLU A 74 8.37 -38.75 14.89
CA GLU A 74 8.65 -38.95 16.32
C GLU A 74 7.57 -39.82 16.98
N ASN A 75 8.02 -40.82 17.73
CA ASN A 75 7.17 -41.80 18.40
C ASN A 75 7.14 -41.61 19.92
N ASP A 76 8.13 -40.92 20.49
CA ASP A 76 8.18 -40.58 21.91
C ASP A 76 7.14 -39.49 22.25
N PRO A 77 6.14 -39.77 23.11
CA PRO A 77 5.08 -38.81 23.45
C PRO A 77 5.60 -37.49 24.02
N GLU A 78 6.65 -37.52 24.84
CA GLU A 78 7.19 -36.32 25.50
C GLU A 78 7.93 -35.44 24.49
N LYS A 79 8.68 -36.05 23.57
CA LYS A 79 9.34 -35.33 22.47
C LYS A 79 8.31 -34.74 21.50
N ARG A 80 7.25 -35.47 21.17
CA ARG A 80 6.15 -34.93 20.35
C ARG A 80 5.49 -33.72 21.00
N LYS A 81 5.21 -33.79 22.31
CA LYS A 81 4.66 -32.67 23.07
C LYS A 81 5.58 -31.45 23.01
N THR A 82 6.88 -31.66 23.19
CA THR A 82 7.90 -30.59 23.10
C THR A 82 7.93 -29.95 21.71
N LEU A 83 7.91 -30.76 20.64
CA LEU A 83 7.88 -30.29 19.26
C LEU A 83 6.59 -29.50 18.94
N ASN A 84 5.43 -29.97 19.42
CA ASN A 84 4.17 -29.23 19.27
C ASN A 84 4.24 -27.86 19.93
N THR A 85 4.68 -27.78 21.19
CA THR A 85 4.81 -26.50 21.90
C THR A 85 5.80 -25.57 21.19
N LEU A 86 6.87 -26.11 20.61
CA LEU A 86 7.82 -25.33 19.83
C LEU A 86 7.17 -24.76 18.55
N ILE A 87 6.41 -25.56 17.81
CA ILE A 87 5.68 -25.11 16.61
C ILE A 87 4.65 -24.04 16.98
N GLU A 88 3.85 -24.25 18.03
CA GLU A 88 2.88 -23.28 18.54
C GLU A 88 3.55 -21.94 18.93
N SER A 89 4.73 -21.99 19.55
CA SER A 89 5.50 -20.78 19.85
C SER A 89 5.94 -20.06 18.59
N MET A 90 6.45 -20.77 17.59
CA MET A 90 6.85 -20.19 16.30
C MET A 90 5.67 -19.56 15.56
N GLU A 91 4.48 -20.19 15.59
CA GLU A 91 3.26 -19.59 15.03
C GLU A 91 2.90 -18.29 15.75
N LYS A 92 3.01 -18.25 17.07
CA LYS A 92 2.75 -17.04 17.86
C LYS A 92 3.73 -15.92 17.49
N ASP A 93 5.01 -16.25 17.32
CA ASP A 93 6.03 -15.28 16.91
C ASP A 93 5.71 -14.70 15.52
N ILE A 94 5.29 -15.54 14.56
CA ILE A 94 4.84 -15.08 13.24
C ILE A 94 3.67 -14.10 13.37
N ARG A 95 2.65 -14.41 14.18
CA ARG A 95 1.49 -13.53 14.38
C ARG A 95 1.88 -12.19 14.99
N ILE A 96 2.83 -12.17 15.93
CA ILE A 96 3.36 -10.94 16.51
C ILE A 96 4.04 -10.08 15.43
N ILE A 97 4.89 -10.69 14.59
CA ILE A 97 5.58 -9.97 13.51
C ILE A 97 4.57 -9.45 12.47
N GLU A 98 3.53 -10.22 12.15
CA GLU A 98 2.46 -9.77 11.26
C GLU A 98 1.71 -8.56 11.84
N SER A 99 1.40 -8.56 13.14
CA SER A 99 0.82 -7.39 13.83
C SER A 99 1.73 -6.16 13.73
N GLN A 100 3.04 -6.32 13.96
CA GLN A 100 4.00 -5.22 13.82
C GLN A 100 4.04 -4.64 12.40
N LYS A 101 3.93 -5.49 11.37
CA LYS A 101 3.84 -5.02 9.98
C LYS A 101 2.60 -4.17 9.75
N ASP A 102 1.46 -4.54 10.32
CA ASP A 102 0.22 -3.79 10.16
C ASP A 102 0.26 -2.45 10.90
N GLU A 103 0.87 -2.40 12.08
CA GLU A 103 1.16 -1.14 12.79
C GLU A 103 2.05 -0.22 11.95
N ILE A 104 3.11 -0.76 11.33
CA ILE A 104 3.99 0.01 10.44
C ILE A 104 3.21 0.58 9.24
N LYS A 105 2.37 -0.22 8.58
CA LYS A 105 1.55 0.24 7.46
C LYS A 105 0.64 1.39 7.87
N MET A 106 -0.06 1.25 8.99
CA MET A 106 -0.97 2.26 9.50
C MET A 106 -0.24 3.55 9.86
N ALA A 107 0.92 3.45 10.54
CA ALA A 107 1.73 4.61 10.87
C ALA A 107 2.22 5.37 9.62
N ILE A 108 2.61 4.63 8.56
CA ILE A 108 3.04 5.24 7.29
C ILE A 108 1.85 5.91 6.59
N GLU A 109 0.67 5.27 6.57
CA GLU A 109 -0.54 5.86 5.99
C GLU A 109 -0.90 7.19 6.63
N ILE A 110 -0.88 7.25 7.97
CA ILE A 110 -1.12 8.49 8.72
C ILE A 110 -0.06 9.54 8.38
N ASN A 111 1.21 9.15 8.31
CA ASN A 111 2.30 10.09 8.02
C ASN A 111 2.21 10.66 6.59
N ILE A 112 1.89 9.84 5.59
CA ILE A 112 1.69 10.30 4.21
C ILE A 112 0.47 11.22 4.12
N ALA A 113 -0.64 10.87 4.77
CA ALA A 113 -1.82 11.73 4.80
C ALA A 113 -1.52 13.10 5.42
N ARG A 114 -0.72 13.15 6.49
CA ARG A 114 -0.27 14.41 7.10
C ARG A 114 0.64 15.22 6.18
N LYS A 115 1.59 14.58 5.49
CA LYS A 115 2.48 15.27 4.54
C LYS A 115 1.68 15.91 3.41
N ARG A 116 0.74 15.17 2.83
CA ARG A 116 -0.13 15.66 1.75
C ARG A 116 -0.99 16.88 2.13
N ILE A 117 -1.33 17.05 3.40
CA ILE A 117 -2.09 18.22 3.88
C ILE A 117 -1.19 19.46 4.06
N ASN A 118 0.10 19.24 4.35
CA ASN A 118 1.05 20.29 4.69
C ASN A 118 1.92 20.75 3.51
N GLU A 119 1.82 20.07 2.36
CA GLU A 119 2.41 20.45 1.07
C GLU A 119 1.35 21.08 0.17
#